data_AF-A0A6M6JKW0-F1
#
_entry.id   AF-A0A6M6JKW0-F1
#
_cell.length_a   1.000
_cell.length_b   1.000
_cell.length_c   1.000
_cell.angle_alpha   90.00
_cell.angle_beta   90.00
_cell.angle_gamma   90.00
#
_symmetry.space_group_name_H-M   'P 1'
#
loop_
_entity.id
_entity.type
_entity.pdbx_description
1 polymer ?
#
loop_
_entity_poly.entity_id
_entity_poly.type
_entity_poly.pdbx_seq_one_letter_code
_entity_poly.pdbx_strand_id
1 'polypeptide(L)'
;MAAGEGHGHGQVAVPEDLPPGTVVTSSGRVSAAEVFTEPDRDAQPFTPVQLTRLDEALTLASRETGLRFSVYLGDLGPDVTARVAELHSQLEGSGEAVLVAVSPEQRVVEVLTGAEARVRLPDRGAKLAVMSMVASFREGDLLGGLLSGLRMLADQAGGRRRTR
;
A
#
# COMPACT_ATOMS: atom_id res chain seq x y z
N MET A 1 36.59 -16.95 -15.30
CA MET A 1 36.20 -16.77 -13.89
C MET A 1 36.08 -15.27 -13.67
N ALA A 2 34.86 -14.76 -13.58
CA ALA A 2 34.57 -13.32 -13.64
C ALA A 2 34.46 -12.74 -12.22
N ALA A 3 35.12 -11.59 -12.02
CA ALA A 3 34.97 -10.72 -10.87
C ALA A 3 33.63 -9.97 -10.92
N GLY A 4 33.13 -9.58 -9.75
CA GLY A 4 31.98 -8.69 -9.60
C GLY A 4 32.03 -8.03 -8.21
N GLU A 5 32.42 -6.76 -8.22
CA GLU A 5 32.60 -5.87 -7.07
C GLU A 5 31.33 -5.67 -6.23
N GLY A 6 31.54 -5.37 -4.94
CA GLY A 6 30.49 -5.11 -3.96
C GLY A 6 29.72 -3.82 -4.21
N HIS A 7 28.46 -3.82 -3.79
CA HIS A 7 27.63 -2.63 -3.66
C HIS A 7 26.87 -2.68 -2.32
N GLY A 8 27.11 -1.66 -1.50
CA GLY A 8 26.19 -1.08 -0.51
C GLY A 8 25.53 -2.03 0.48
N HIS A 9 26.19 -2.28 1.62
CA HIS A 9 25.49 -2.70 2.82
C HIS A 9 24.61 -1.54 3.32
N GLY A 10 23.33 -1.55 2.96
CA GLY A 10 22.33 -0.89 3.78
C GLY A 10 22.32 -1.60 5.12
N GLN A 11 22.84 -0.93 6.15
CA GLN A 11 22.84 -1.44 7.52
C GLN A 11 21.38 -1.52 7.98
N VAL A 12 20.75 -2.68 7.79
CA VAL A 12 19.51 -3.01 8.48
C VAL A 12 19.88 -3.06 9.95
N ALA A 13 19.25 -2.22 10.78
CA ALA A 13 19.39 -2.30 12.21
C ALA A 13 18.99 -3.72 12.65
N VAL A 14 19.98 -4.53 13.00
CA VAL A 14 19.76 -5.88 13.50
C VAL A 14 19.40 -5.73 14.99
N PRO A 15 18.19 -6.11 15.41
CA PRO A 15 17.88 -6.18 16.83
C PRO A 15 18.90 -7.08 17.53
N GLU A 16 19.45 -6.67 18.68
CA GLU A 16 20.40 -7.50 19.44
C GLU A 16 19.77 -8.82 19.90
N ASP A 17 18.45 -8.85 20.07
CA ASP A 17 17.67 -10.05 20.37
C ASP A 17 16.80 -10.43 19.18
N LEU A 18 17.29 -11.33 18.34
CA LEU A 18 16.47 -11.90 17.28
C LEU A 18 15.58 -13.04 17.84
N PRO A 19 14.31 -13.17 17.40
CA PRO A 19 13.43 -14.25 17.83
C PRO A 19 14.03 -15.64 17.55
N PRO A 20 13.71 -16.67 18.36
CA PRO A 20 14.15 -18.04 18.09
C PRO A 20 13.80 -18.50 16.67
N GLY A 21 14.71 -19.20 16.01
CA GLY A 21 14.53 -19.64 14.62
C GLY A 21 14.95 -18.62 13.56
N THR A 22 15.53 -17.49 13.95
CA THR A 22 16.06 -16.47 13.02
C THR A 22 17.59 -16.50 12.93
N VAL A 23 18.14 -16.13 11.77
CA VAL A 23 19.58 -16.00 11.51
C VAL A 23 19.83 -14.83 10.56
N VAL A 24 20.89 -14.06 10.81
CA VAL A 24 21.42 -13.10 9.83
C VAL A 24 22.34 -13.84 8.87
N THR A 25 22.00 -13.86 7.58
CA THR A 25 22.82 -14.51 6.56
C THR A 25 24.06 -13.66 6.23
N SER A 26 25.03 -14.22 5.52
CA SER A 26 26.27 -13.52 5.13
C SER A 26 26.06 -12.22 4.34
N SER A 27 24.92 -12.08 3.67
CA SER A 27 24.51 -10.86 2.96
C SER A 27 23.92 -9.77 3.86
N GLY A 28 23.71 -10.03 5.15
CA GLY A 28 22.96 -9.17 6.06
C GLY A 28 21.44 -9.35 6.02
N ARG A 29 20.91 -10.27 5.20
CA ARG A 29 19.47 -10.59 5.17
C ARG A 29 19.08 -11.40 6.41
N VAL A 30 17.98 -11.04 7.06
CA VAL A 30 17.40 -11.84 8.14
C VAL A 30 16.57 -12.98 7.53
N SER A 31 16.88 -14.22 7.90
CA SER A 31 16.09 -15.41 7.54
C SER A 31 15.46 -15.98 8.80
N ALA A 32 14.14 -16.12 8.79
CA ALA A 32 13.34 -16.64 9.90
C ALA A 32 12.71 -17.98 9.51
N ALA A 33 12.80 -18.95 10.40
CA ALA A 33 12.02 -20.19 10.37
C ALA A 33 11.00 -20.13 11.51
N GLU A 34 9.72 -20.18 11.16
CA GLU A 34 8.62 -20.19 12.12
C GLU A 34 7.91 -21.53 12.10
N VAL A 35 7.39 -21.96 13.25
CA VAL A 35 6.52 -23.13 13.32
C VAL A 35 5.25 -22.79 12.56
N PHE A 36 4.97 -23.54 11.49
CA PHE A 36 3.74 -23.36 10.73
C PHE A 36 2.55 -23.54 11.67
N THR A 37 1.80 -22.45 11.84
CA THR A 37 0.53 -22.44 12.55
C THR A 37 -0.52 -22.09 11.52
N GLU A 38 -1.60 -22.87 11.47
CA GLU A 38 -2.72 -22.56 10.58
C GLU A 38 -3.21 -21.13 10.90
N PRO A 39 -3.20 -20.22 9.93
CA PRO A 39 -3.60 -18.85 10.18
C PRO A 39 -5.05 -18.84 10.65
N ASP A 40 -5.32 -18.06 11.71
CA ASP A 40 -6.68 -17.73 12.07
C ASP A 40 -7.30 -16.89 10.95
N ARG A 41 -8.14 -17.53 10.14
CA ARG A 41 -8.77 -16.92 8.97
C ARG A 41 -9.75 -15.82 9.38
N ASP A 42 -10.31 -15.90 10.58
CA ASP A 42 -11.26 -14.92 11.10
C ASP A 42 -10.54 -13.66 11.61
N ALA A 43 -9.24 -13.77 11.92
CA ALA A 43 -8.40 -12.64 12.33
C ALA A 43 -7.88 -11.79 11.16
N GLN A 44 -8.06 -12.24 9.90
CA GLN A 44 -7.57 -11.52 8.72
C GLN A 44 -8.71 -10.74 8.04
N PRO A 45 -8.47 -9.48 7.61
CA PRO A 45 -9.50 -8.69 6.97
C PRO A 45 -9.90 -9.20 5.58
N PHE A 46 -9.07 -10.06 4.97
CA PHE A 46 -9.29 -10.60 3.64
C PHE A 46 -8.85 -12.06 3.55
N THR A 47 -9.61 -12.84 2.78
CA THR A 47 -9.18 -14.17 2.32
C THR A 47 -8.11 -14.04 1.23
N PRO A 48 -7.33 -15.11 0.94
CA PRO A 48 -6.34 -15.11 -0.13
C PRO A 48 -6.89 -14.71 -1.50
N VAL A 49 -8.10 -15.17 -1.84
CA VAL A 49 -8.77 -14.82 -3.11
C VAL A 49 -9.11 -13.33 -3.17
N GLN A 50 -9.52 -12.73 -2.06
CA GLN A 50 -9.81 -11.30 -1.99
C GLN A 50 -8.52 -10.47 -2.11
N LEU A 51 -7.42 -10.92 -1.51
CA LEU A 51 -6.11 -10.29 -1.70
C LEU A 51 -5.65 -10.33 -3.17
N THR A 52 -5.84 -11.47 -3.86
CA THR A 52 -5.55 -11.56 -5.30
C THR A 52 -6.35 -10.54 -6.11
N ARG A 53 -7.64 -10.35 -5.79
CA ARG A 53 -8.48 -9.34 -6.48
C ARG A 53 -8.02 -7.91 -6.19
N LEU A 54 -7.61 -7.63 -4.96
CA LEU A 54 -7.08 -6.32 -4.59
C LEU A 54 -5.76 -6.02 -5.30
N ASP A 55 -4.87 -7.00 -5.37
CA ASP A 55 -3.59 -6.92 -6.11
C ASP A 55 -3.82 -6.67 -7.61
N GLU A 56 -4.77 -7.37 -8.22
CA GLU A 56 -5.15 -7.17 -9.61
C GLU A 56 -5.68 -5.74 -9.84
N ALA A 57 -6.54 -5.24 -8.95
CA ALA A 57 -7.07 -3.87 -9.04
C ALA A 57 -5.96 -2.81 -8.90
N LEU A 58 -5.02 -2.99 -7.97
CA LEU A 58 -3.85 -2.11 -7.81
C LEU A 58 -2.96 -2.14 -9.04
N THR A 59 -2.72 -3.32 -9.60
CA THR A 59 -1.92 -3.52 -10.80
C THR A 59 -2.56 -2.84 -12.01
N LEU A 60 -3.87 -3.02 -12.23
CA LEU A 60 -4.62 -2.37 -13.31
C LEU A 60 -4.61 -0.85 -13.16
N ALA A 61 -5.02 -0.33 -12.00
CA ALA A 61 -5.05 1.11 -11.74
C ALA A 61 -3.67 1.76 -11.99
N SER A 62 -2.60 1.11 -11.51
CA SER A 62 -1.24 1.62 -11.71
C SER A 62 -0.78 1.56 -13.16
N ARG A 63 -1.09 0.48 -13.88
CA ARG A 63 -0.71 0.33 -15.30
C ARG A 63 -1.47 1.28 -16.22
N GLU A 64 -2.78 1.36 -16.03
CA GLU A 64 -3.67 2.17 -16.85
C GLU A 64 -3.33 3.65 -16.72
N THR A 65 -3.13 4.12 -15.49
CA THR A 65 -2.83 5.52 -15.22
C THR A 65 -1.36 5.84 -15.39
N GLY A 66 -0.46 4.90 -15.11
CA GLY A 66 0.97 5.16 -14.94
C GLY A 66 1.33 5.84 -13.61
N LEU A 67 0.41 5.94 -12.65
CA LEU A 67 0.67 6.35 -11.27
C LEU A 67 0.93 5.11 -10.40
N ARG A 68 1.51 5.30 -9.21
CA ARG A 68 1.77 4.19 -8.27
C ARG A 68 0.68 4.13 -7.20
N PHE A 69 -0.28 3.22 -7.34
CA PHE A 69 -1.31 3.04 -6.33
C PHE A 69 -0.83 2.15 -5.19
N SER A 70 -1.13 2.54 -3.96
CA SER A 70 -0.82 1.77 -2.75
C SER A 70 -1.97 1.87 -1.77
N VAL A 71 -2.21 0.79 -1.03
CA VAL A 71 -3.23 0.72 0.01
C VAL A 71 -2.53 0.40 1.34
N TYR A 72 -2.84 1.19 2.36
CA TYR A 72 -2.50 0.89 3.74
C TYR A 72 -3.77 0.56 4.49
N LEU A 73 -3.79 -0.58 5.19
CA LEU A 73 -4.89 -1.00 6.04
C LEU A 73 -4.34 -1.25 7.45
N GLY A 74 -4.76 -0.47 8.43
CA GLY A 74 -4.29 -0.60 9.80
C GLY A 74 -4.53 0.63 10.64
N ASP A 75 -3.94 0.63 11.83
CA ASP A 75 -3.99 1.76 12.76
C ASP A 75 -3.20 2.96 12.22
N LEU A 76 -3.86 4.12 12.16
CA LEU A 76 -3.26 5.38 11.73
C LEU A 76 -2.81 6.23 12.94
N GLY A 77 -3.02 5.75 14.16
CA GLY A 77 -2.64 6.46 15.37
C GLY A 77 -3.47 7.73 15.60
N PRO A 78 -3.07 8.56 16.58
CA PRO A 78 -3.85 9.75 16.97
C PRO A 78 -3.73 10.92 15.98
N ASP A 79 -2.59 11.05 15.29
CA ASP A 79 -2.37 12.05 14.25
C ASP A 79 -2.36 11.38 12.87
N VAL A 80 -3.57 11.21 12.34
CA VAL A 80 -3.82 10.54 11.06
C VAL A 80 -3.03 11.20 9.93
N THR A 81 -3.10 12.53 9.82
CA THR A 81 -2.47 13.25 8.71
C THR A 81 -0.95 13.10 8.74
N ALA A 82 -0.32 13.21 9.92
CA ALA A 82 1.10 12.97 10.04
C ALA A 82 1.47 11.52 9.67
N ARG A 83 0.69 10.54 10.14
CA ARG A 83 0.94 9.12 9.84
C ARG A 83 0.79 8.79 8.36
N VAL A 84 -0.24 9.32 7.70
CA VAL A 84 -0.46 9.10 6.26
C VAL A 84 0.66 9.76 5.44
N ALA A 85 1.11 10.95 5.83
CA ALA A 85 2.24 11.61 5.18
C ALA A 85 3.55 10.82 5.35
N GLU A 86 3.81 10.29 6.55
CA GLU A 86 4.96 9.42 6.81
C GLU A 86 4.92 8.17 5.93
N LEU A 87 3.79 7.45 5.91
CA LEU A 87 3.60 6.24 5.10
C LEU A 87 3.79 6.54 3.60
N HIS A 88 3.26 7.66 3.11
CA HIS A 88 3.41 8.05 1.71
C HIS A 88 4.86 8.40 1.36
N SER A 89 5.59 9.04 2.28
CA SER A 89 7.00 9.40 2.06
C SER A 89 7.93 8.19 1.92
N GLN A 90 7.54 7.04 2.48
CA GLN A 90 8.27 5.78 2.37
C GLN A 90 8.03 5.06 1.05
N LEU A 91 7.03 5.46 0.27
CA LEU A 91 6.74 4.85 -1.03
C LEU A 91 7.81 5.25 -2.05
N GLU A 92 8.29 4.26 -2.79
CA GLU A 92 9.17 4.50 -3.93
C GLU A 92 8.46 5.39 -4.98
N GLY A 93 9.10 6.47 -5.38
CA GLY A 93 8.50 7.41 -6.34
C GLY A 93 7.27 8.13 -5.76
N SER A 94 7.34 8.55 -4.49
CA SER A 94 6.23 9.21 -3.77
C SER A 94 5.59 10.38 -4.54
N GLY A 95 6.33 11.10 -5.40
CA GLY A 95 5.78 12.12 -6.30
C GLY A 95 4.66 11.61 -7.23
N GLU A 96 4.81 10.39 -7.75
CA GLU A 96 3.85 9.70 -8.63
C GLU A 96 2.84 8.82 -7.86
N ALA A 97 2.99 8.71 -6.53
CA ALA A 97 2.24 7.76 -5.72
C ALA A 97 0.89 8.30 -5.25
N VAL A 98 -0.10 7.41 -5.19
CA VAL A 98 -1.42 7.61 -4.62
C VAL A 98 -1.59 6.59 -3.49
N LEU A 99 -1.58 7.07 -2.25
CA LEU A 99 -1.80 6.25 -1.07
C LEU A 99 -3.28 6.33 -0.65
N VAL A 100 -3.93 5.18 -0.56
CA VAL A 100 -5.24 5.02 0.08
C VAL A 100 -5.01 4.42 1.46
N ALA A 101 -5.14 5.24 2.50
CA ALA A 101 -4.98 4.82 3.88
C ALA A 101 -6.35 4.60 4.54
N VAL A 102 -6.55 3.40 5.09
CA VAL A 102 -7.82 3.00 5.70
C VAL A 102 -7.58 2.44 7.09
N SER A 103 -8.32 2.96 8.06
CA SER A 103 -8.40 2.41 9.41
C SER A 103 -9.87 2.06 9.70
N PRO A 104 -10.26 0.78 9.60
CA PRO A 104 -11.64 0.36 9.88
C PRO A 104 -12.05 0.66 11.32
N GLU A 105 -11.17 0.40 12.28
CA GLU A 105 -11.39 0.61 13.71
C GLU A 105 -11.59 2.10 14.05
N GLN A 106 -10.75 2.98 13.49
CA GLN A 106 -10.87 4.42 13.70
C GLN A 106 -11.93 5.06 12.78
N ARG A 107 -12.49 4.29 11.83
CA ARG A 107 -13.44 4.73 10.79
C ARG A 107 -12.91 5.88 9.95
N VAL A 108 -11.63 5.80 9.59
CA VAL A 108 -10.90 6.82 8.83
C VAL A 108 -10.54 6.28 7.45
N VAL A 109 -10.74 7.13 6.44
CA VAL A 109 -10.29 6.90 5.06
C VAL A 109 -9.63 8.19 4.58
N GLU A 110 -8.36 8.11 4.21
CA GLU A 110 -7.60 9.22 3.67
C GLU A 110 -6.94 8.82 2.35
N VAL A 111 -6.97 9.72 1.37
CA VAL A 111 -6.27 9.52 0.09
C VAL A 111 -5.24 10.64 -0.04
N LEU A 112 -3.96 10.27 -0.01
CA LEU A 112 -2.86 11.20 -0.19
C LEU A 112 -2.23 11.00 -1.55
N THR A 113 -2.21 12.07 -2.34
CA THR A 113 -1.70 12.09 -3.71
C THR A 113 -0.40 12.88 -3.76
N GLY A 114 0.64 12.26 -4.32
CA GLY A 114 1.95 12.87 -4.54
C GLY A 114 1.91 14.09 -5.45
N ALA A 115 2.95 14.90 -5.41
CA ALA A 115 2.99 16.20 -6.11
C ALA A 115 2.76 16.08 -7.63
N GLU A 116 3.33 15.06 -8.28
CA GLU A 116 3.18 14.83 -9.72
C GLU A 116 1.84 14.17 -10.04
N ALA A 117 1.44 13.20 -9.22
CA ALA A 117 0.14 12.54 -9.34
C ALA A 117 -1.03 13.54 -9.20
N ARG A 118 -0.89 14.57 -8.36
CA ARG A 118 -1.92 15.57 -8.06
C ARG A 118 -2.31 16.43 -9.27
N VAL A 119 -1.42 16.58 -10.25
CA VAL A 119 -1.73 17.25 -11.52
C VAL A 119 -2.84 16.52 -12.28
N ARG A 120 -2.91 15.20 -12.11
CA ARG A 120 -3.87 14.32 -12.80
C ARG A 120 -5.01 13.88 -11.92
N LEU A 121 -4.76 13.70 -10.63
CA LEU A 121 -5.72 13.31 -9.62
C LEU A 121 -5.83 14.40 -8.54
N PRO A 122 -6.54 15.51 -8.82
CA PRO A 122 -6.74 16.56 -7.83
C PRO A 122 -7.70 16.11 -6.72
N ASP A 123 -7.67 16.80 -5.58
CA ASP A 123 -8.46 16.44 -4.38
C ASP A 123 -9.96 16.29 -4.67
N ARG A 124 -10.50 17.07 -5.60
CA ARG A 124 -11.91 16.97 -6.02
C ARG A 124 -12.24 15.60 -6.62
N GLY A 125 -11.32 15.03 -7.41
CA GLY A 125 -11.47 13.69 -7.99
C GLY A 125 -11.34 12.61 -6.91
N ALA A 126 -10.34 12.74 -6.04
CA ALA A 126 -10.13 11.81 -4.92
C ALA A 126 -11.32 11.79 -3.94
N LYS A 127 -11.93 12.95 -3.67
CA LYS A 127 -13.07 13.08 -2.74
C LYS A 127 -14.26 12.20 -3.13
N LEU A 128 -14.56 12.06 -4.43
CA LEU A 128 -15.65 11.20 -4.88
C LEU A 128 -15.38 9.73 -4.57
N ALA A 129 -14.15 9.26 -4.79
CA ALA A 129 -13.75 7.90 -4.47
C ALA A 129 -13.79 7.63 -2.96
N VAL A 130 -13.33 8.58 -2.14
CA VAL A 130 -13.43 8.50 -0.67
C VAL A 130 -14.88 8.38 -0.21
N MET A 131 -15.79 9.19 -0.76
CA MET A 131 -17.21 9.10 -0.40
C MET A 131 -17.82 7.74 -0.76
N SER A 132 -17.46 7.18 -1.92
CA SER A 132 -17.90 5.83 -2.32
C SER A 132 -17.36 4.75 -1.39
N MET A 133 -16.06 4.80 -1.08
CA MET A 133 -15.42 3.88 -0.12
C MET A 133 -16.11 3.93 1.25
N VAL A 134 -16.34 5.13 1.79
CA VAL A 134 -17.01 5.32 3.08
C VAL A 134 -18.43 4.74 3.07
N ALA A 135 -19.17 4.86 1.96
CA ALA A 135 -20.50 4.27 1.84
C ALA A 135 -20.44 2.74 1.91
N SER A 136 -19.57 2.10 1.13
CA SER A 136 -19.40 0.64 1.16
C SER A 136 -18.91 0.13 2.52
N PHE A 137 -17.98 0.84 3.17
CA PHE A 137 -17.44 0.44 4.47
C PHE A 137 -18.49 0.49 5.57
N ARG A 138 -19.46 1.42 5.50
CA ARG A 138 -20.60 1.47 6.43
C ARG A 138 -21.53 0.28 6.28
N GLU A 139 -21.56 -0.35 5.12
CA GLU A 139 -22.34 -1.57 4.83
C GLU A 139 -21.55 -2.85 5.16
N GLY A 140 -20.32 -2.72 5.65
CA GLY A 140 -19.43 -3.85 5.97
C GLY A 140 -18.69 -4.42 4.75
N ASP A 141 -18.76 -3.77 3.59
CA ASP A 141 -18.08 -4.21 2.38
C ASP A 141 -16.73 -3.49 2.19
N LEU A 142 -15.72 -3.93 2.96
CA LEU A 142 -14.38 -3.38 2.90
C LEU A 142 -13.71 -3.64 1.54
N LEU A 143 -13.84 -4.87 1.00
CA LEU A 143 -13.21 -5.20 -0.27
C LEU A 143 -13.87 -4.46 -1.43
N GLY A 144 -15.20 -4.50 -1.55
CA GLY A 144 -15.90 -3.82 -2.63
C GLY A 144 -15.73 -2.31 -2.58
N GLY A 145 -15.66 -1.72 -1.38
CA GLY A 145 -15.28 -0.33 -1.20
C GLY A 145 -13.89 -0.03 -1.76
N LEU A 146 -12.87 -0.82 -1.41
CA LEU A 146 -11.51 -0.63 -1.94
C LEU A 146 -11.44 -0.81 -3.45
N LEU A 147 -12.06 -1.86 -4.00
CA LEU A 147 -12.05 -2.12 -5.45
C LEU A 147 -12.73 -1.01 -6.25
N SER A 148 -13.90 -0.55 -5.78
CA SER A 148 -14.63 0.56 -6.41
C SER A 148 -13.87 1.88 -6.28
N GLY A 149 -13.31 2.15 -5.10
CA GLY A 149 -12.50 3.33 -4.84
C GLY A 149 -11.27 3.41 -5.74
N LEU A 150 -10.48 2.34 -5.84
CA LEU A 150 -9.31 2.26 -6.71
C LEU A 150 -9.68 2.52 -8.18
N ARG A 151 -10.76 1.89 -8.66
CA ARG A 151 -11.27 2.12 -10.01
C ARG A 151 -11.65 3.58 -10.24
N MET A 152 -12.41 4.18 -9.32
CA MET A 152 -12.80 5.58 -9.42
C MET A 152 -11.58 6.51 -9.44
N LEU A 153 -10.58 6.26 -8.60
CA LEU A 153 -9.34 7.05 -8.60
C LEU A 153 -8.59 6.90 -9.93
N ALA A 154 -8.54 5.70 -10.50
CA ALA A 154 -7.94 5.45 -11.80
C ALA A 154 -8.67 6.19 -12.92
N ASP A 155 -10.01 6.13 -12.94
CA ASP A 155 -10.86 6.85 -13.89
C ASP A 155 -10.62 8.37 -13.81
N GLN A 156 -10.51 8.92 -12.59
CA GLN A 156 -10.21 10.34 -12.38
C GLN A 156 -8.80 10.73 -12.84
N ALA A 157 -7.79 9.88 -12.60
CA ALA A 157 -6.41 10.13 -13.03
C ALA A 157 -6.22 10.02 -14.56
N GLY A 158 -7.11 9.31 -15.24
CA GLY A 158 -7.08 9.06 -16.68
C GLY A 158 -5.91 8.16 -17.12
N GLY A 159 -5.85 7.85 -18.40
CA GLY A 159 -4.82 6.96 -18.96
C GLY A 159 -3.40 7.55 -18.99
N ARG A 160 -2.38 6.68 -18.99
CA ARG A 160 -0.96 7.04 -19.09
C ARG A 160 -0.72 7.90 -20.32
N ARG A 161 -0.20 9.11 -20.13
CA ARG A 161 0.18 9.97 -21.27
C ARG A 161 1.25 9.23 -22.08
N ARG A 162 0.99 8.99 -23.36
CA ARG A 162 2.04 8.57 -24.29
C ARG A 162 3.02 9.75 -24.42
N THR A 163 4.20 9.61 -23.83
CA THR A 163 5.34 10.47 -24.17
C THR A 163 5.60 10.26 -25.67
N ARG A 164 5.46 11.34 -26.45
CA ARG A 164 5.86 11.40 -27.85
C ARG A 164 7.38 11.56 -27.94
#